data_AF-A0A3P8UF90-F1
#
_entry.id   AF-A0A3P8UF90-F1
#
_cell.length_a   1.000
_cell.length_b   1.000
_cell.length_c   1.000
_cell.angle_alpha   90.00
_cell.angle_beta   90.00
_cell.angle_gamma   90.00
#
_symmetry.space_group_name_H-M   'P 1'
#
loop_
_entity.id
_entity.type
_entity.pdbx_description
1 polymer ?
#
loop_
_entity_poly.entity_id
_entity_poly.type
_entity_poly.pdbx_seq_one_letter_code
_entity_poly.pdbx_strand_id
1 'polypeptide(L)'
;MFEPNNLSSFLVQEVAAVHNLSLSLSLSPDSKVRPLVHYRDPDVRNTTVLLLSDNGSTLYVGGRDAILSLDVSQSDVITLKKKVSSGVQVKTMSSFSKSNSVDCPNFIRVLQQINSTHLYVCGSFAFGPRDGVIKLSRGPASCCPLLR
;
A
#
# COMPACT_ATOMS: atom_id res chain seq x y z
N MET A 1 3.80 -65.63 -5.08
CA MET A 1 3.00 -65.47 -3.85
C MET A 1 3.33 -64.09 -3.29
N PHE A 2 2.32 -63.24 -3.12
CA PHE A 2 2.41 -61.83 -2.75
C PHE A 2 2.40 -61.66 -1.21
N GLU A 3 3.32 -60.82 -0.70
CA GLU A 3 3.28 -59.91 0.49
C GLU A 3 2.97 -60.48 1.91
N PRO A 4 3.26 -59.75 3.03
CA PRO A 4 3.87 -58.41 3.16
C PRO A 4 4.94 -58.26 4.30
N ASN A 5 5.50 -57.05 4.40
CA ASN A 5 5.98 -56.36 5.62
C ASN A 5 7.50 -56.13 5.75
N ASN A 6 8.02 -55.15 5.02
CA ASN A 6 8.86 -54.12 5.66
C ASN A 6 8.90 -52.81 4.86
N LEU A 7 7.75 -52.13 4.73
CA LEU A 7 7.64 -50.83 4.07
C LEU A 7 8.34 -49.69 4.85
N SER A 8 8.79 -49.93 6.09
CA SER A 8 9.39 -48.87 6.92
C SER A 8 10.86 -48.60 6.64
N SER A 9 11.61 -49.50 6.01
CA SER A 9 13.04 -49.23 5.72
C SER A 9 13.26 -48.48 4.40
N PHE A 10 12.33 -48.58 3.45
CA PHE A 10 12.46 -47.90 2.15
C PHE A 10 12.01 -46.43 2.22
N LEU A 11 11.05 -46.10 3.09
CA LEU A 11 10.57 -44.72 3.26
C LEU A 11 11.53 -43.81 4.05
N VAL A 12 12.48 -44.37 4.82
CA VAL A 12 13.42 -43.54 5.61
C VAL A 12 14.60 -43.02 4.77
N GLN A 13 14.89 -43.65 3.62
CA GLN A 13 15.98 -43.19 2.76
C GLN A 13 15.55 -42.08 1.78
N GLU A 14 14.25 -41.91 1.50
CA GLU A 14 13.74 -40.92 0.54
C GLU A 14 13.13 -39.65 1.19
N VAL A 15 12.72 -39.72 2.45
CA VAL A 15 12.14 -38.55 3.15
C VAL A 15 13.21 -37.57 3.65
N ALA A 16 14.46 -38.00 3.82
CA ALA A 16 15.54 -37.11 4.31
C ALA A 16 16.02 -36.07 3.28
N ALA A 17 15.74 -36.26 1.98
CA ALA A 17 16.14 -35.32 0.92
C ALA A 17 15.15 -34.15 0.72
N VAL A 18 13.93 -34.25 1.26
CA VAL A 18 12.89 -33.23 1.06
C VAL A 18 12.88 -32.18 2.18
N HIS A 19 13.48 -32.48 3.33
CA HIS A 19 13.40 -31.62 4.52
C HIS A 19 14.41 -30.45 4.55
N ASN A 20 15.29 -30.30 3.55
CA ASN A 20 16.30 -29.22 3.51
C ASN A 20 16.58 -28.70 2.08
N LEU A 21 15.62 -28.77 1.16
CA LEU A 21 15.73 -28.06 -0.12
C LEU A 21 15.41 -26.58 0.11
N SER A 22 16.44 -25.76 0.28
CA SER A 22 16.30 -24.31 0.11
C SER A 22 16.00 -24.05 -1.37
N LEU A 23 14.72 -23.90 -1.72
CA LEU A 23 14.29 -23.53 -3.06
C LEU A 23 14.55 -22.02 -3.28
N SER A 24 15.82 -21.63 -3.38
CA SER A 24 16.20 -20.23 -3.59
C SER A 24 16.30 -19.93 -5.10
N LEU A 25 15.21 -19.47 -5.69
CA LEU A 25 15.24 -18.80 -6.99
C LEU A 25 15.47 -17.29 -6.76
N SER A 26 16.65 -16.79 -7.10
CA SER A 26 16.94 -15.34 -7.13
C SER A 26 16.72 -14.81 -8.55
N LEU A 27 15.71 -13.97 -8.74
CA LEU A 27 15.44 -13.30 -10.00
C LEU A 27 15.95 -11.86 -9.93
N SER A 28 16.71 -11.44 -10.94
CA SER A 28 17.07 -10.03 -11.11
C SER A 28 15.81 -9.19 -11.38
N PRO A 29 15.76 -7.91 -10.94
CA PRO A 29 14.64 -7.02 -11.23
C PRO A 29 14.33 -6.87 -12.73
N ASP A 30 15.36 -6.96 -13.57
CA ASP A 30 15.26 -6.90 -15.03
C ASP A 30 15.00 -8.27 -15.70
N SER A 31 14.64 -9.29 -14.93
CA SER A 31 14.39 -10.62 -15.46
C SER A 31 13.15 -10.62 -16.37
N LYS A 32 13.35 -11.03 -17.62
CA LYS A 32 12.25 -11.24 -18.59
C LYS A 32 11.34 -12.41 -18.22
N VAL A 33 11.80 -13.32 -17.35
CA VAL A 33 11.03 -14.49 -16.89
C VAL A 33 9.88 -14.08 -15.97
N ARG A 34 10.08 -13.02 -15.18
CA ARG A 34 9.06 -12.48 -14.27
C ARG A 34 9.17 -10.96 -14.26
N PRO A 35 8.57 -10.27 -15.25
CA PRO A 35 8.64 -8.83 -15.33
C PRO A 35 8.00 -8.20 -14.08
N LEU A 36 8.69 -7.24 -13.47
CA LEU A 36 8.18 -6.46 -12.35
C LEU A 36 7.58 -5.16 -12.88
N VAL A 37 6.28 -4.96 -12.62
CA VAL A 37 5.62 -3.70 -12.96
C VAL A 37 5.92 -2.70 -11.84
N HIS A 38 6.52 -1.57 -12.20
CA HIS A 38 6.86 -0.52 -11.26
C HIS A 38 6.03 0.74 -11.56
N TYR A 39 5.42 1.30 -10.51
CA TYR A 39 4.71 2.56 -10.59
C TYR A 39 5.37 3.60 -9.68
N ARG A 40 5.58 4.82 -10.19
CA ARG A 40 6.11 5.95 -9.41
C ARG A 40 5.48 7.24 -9.87
N ASP A 41 4.91 7.99 -8.92
CA ASP A 41 4.51 9.38 -9.13
C ASP A 41 5.67 10.29 -8.68
N PRO A 42 6.14 11.23 -9.52
CA PRO A 42 7.32 12.06 -9.21
C PRO A 42 7.09 13.01 -8.03
N ASP A 43 5.84 13.39 -7.74
CA ASP A 43 5.53 14.35 -6.67
C ASP A 43 5.16 13.65 -5.35
N VAL A 44 4.94 12.33 -5.36
CA VAL A 44 4.61 11.56 -4.16
C VAL A 44 5.81 10.78 -3.67
N ARG A 45 6.21 11.05 -2.43
CA ARG A 45 7.32 10.37 -1.75
C ARG A 45 6.80 9.56 -0.56
N ASN A 46 7.64 8.72 0.01
CA ASN A 46 7.35 7.98 1.25
C ASN A 46 6.04 7.17 1.19
N THR A 47 5.80 6.47 0.09
CA THR A 47 4.68 5.55 -0.09
C THR A 47 4.86 4.35 0.84
N THR A 48 4.18 4.36 1.98
CA THR A 48 4.38 3.38 3.08
C THR A 48 3.11 2.63 3.47
N VAL A 49 1.95 3.07 3.00
CA VAL A 49 0.66 2.44 3.29
C VAL A 49 0.05 1.96 1.99
N LEU A 50 -0.40 0.70 1.96
CA LEU A 50 -1.02 0.06 0.81
C LEU A 50 -2.35 -0.55 1.26
N LEU A 51 -3.40 -0.31 0.47
CA LEU A 51 -4.72 -0.90 0.68
C LEU A 51 -5.30 -1.31 -0.67
N LEU A 52 -5.50 -2.60 -0.87
CA LEU A 52 -6.22 -3.11 -2.03
C LEU A 52 -7.73 -3.01 -1.79
N SER A 53 -8.49 -2.56 -2.78
CA SER A 53 -9.95 -2.50 -2.72
C SER A 53 -10.57 -3.90 -2.66
N ASP A 54 -11.77 -4.01 -2.09
CA ASP A 54 -12.48 -5.30 -1.95
C ASP A 54 -12.65 -6.06 -3.28
N ASN A 55 -12.80 -5.34 -4.39
CA ASN A 55 -12.94 -5.92 -5.73
C ASN A 55 -11.60 -6.22 -6.43
N GLY A 56 -10.46 -6.01 -5.77
CA GLY A 56 -9.12 -6.27 -6.30
C GLY A 56 -8.65 -5.36 -7.44
N SER A 57 -9.47 -4.41 -7.89
CA SER A 57 -9.16 -3.59 -9.07
C SER A 57 -8.36 -2.32 -8.77
N THR A 58 -8.37 -1.85 -7.53
CA THR A 58 -7.82 -0.55 -7.16
C THR A 58 -6.89 -0.67 -5.96
N LEU A 59 -5.65 -0.22 -6.11
CA LEU A 59 -4.67 -0.12 -5.02
C LEU A 59 -4.57 1.32 -4.54
N TYR A 60 -4.96 1.58 -3.30
CA TYR A 60 -4.75 2.85 -2.62
C TYR A 60 -3.37 2.89 -1.99
N VAL A 61 -2.61 3.95 -2.27
CA VAL A 61 -1.24 4.15 -1.79
C VAL A 61 -1.16 5.43 -0.99
N GLY A 62 -0.85 5.33 0.30
CA GLY A 62 -0.62 6.46 1.20
C GLY A 62 0.86 6.86 1.20
N GLY A 63 1.13 8.13 0.92
CA GLY A 63 2.46 8.72 0.90
C GLY A 63 2.58 9.97 1.77
N ARG A 64 3.64 10.75 1.52
CA ARG A 64 3.80 12.10 2.07
C ARG A 64 2.83 13.04 1.34
N ASP A 65 1.96 13.67 2.11
CA ASP A 65 0.99 14.69 1.71
C ASP A 65 0.00 14.28 0.62
N ALA A 66 -0.06 12.98 0.29
CA ALA A 66 -0.86 12.48 -0.83
C ALA A 66 -1.34 11.05 -0.65
N ILE A 67 -2.46 10.74 -1.30
CA ILE A 67 -2.99 9.40 -1.51
C ILE A 67 -3.18 9.20 -3.01
N LEU A 68 -2.70 8.08 -3.51
CA LEU A 68 -2.87 7.65 -4.89
C LEU A 68 -3.92 6.55 -4.95
N SER A 69 -4.73 6.57 -6.01
CA SER A 69 -5.62 5.48 -6.41
C SER A 69 -5.09 4.94 -7.72
N LEU A 70 -4.54 3.72 -7.68
CA LEU A 70 -3.96 3.06 -8.85
C LEU A 70 -4.91 1.98 -9.34
N ASP A 71 -5.11 1.90 -10.66
CA ASP A 71 -5.75 0.75 -11.28
C ASP A 71 -4.74 -0.39 -11.38
N VAL A 72 -5.12 -1.54 -10.83
CA VAL A 72 -4.33 -2.78 -10.82
C VAL A 72 -5.18 -3.96 -11.32
N SER A 73 -6.26 -3.68 -12.05
CA SER A 73 -7.14 -4.71 -12.62
C SER A 73 -6.44 -5.62 -13.64
N GLN A 74 -5.36 -5.12 -14.26
CA GLN A 74 -4.49 -5.87 -15.16
C GLN A 74 -3.15 -6.15 -14.47
N SER A 75 -2.64 -7.38 -14.61
CA SER A 75 -1.43 -7.83 -13.90
C SER A 75 -0.13 -7.19 -14.39
N ASP A 76 -0.13 -6.69 -15.62
CA ASP A 76 1.03 -6.16 -16.35
C ASP A 76 1.05 -4.63 -16.44
N VAL A 77 -0.02 -3.96 -16.02
CA VAL A 77 -0.18 -2.50 -16.17
C VAL A 77 -0.72 -1.89 -14.88
N ILE A 78 -0.05 -0.82 -14.41
CA ILE A 78 -0.52 0.01 -13.30
C ILE A 78 -0.77 1.43 -13.83
N THR A 79 -1.98 1.95 -13.64
CA THR A 79 -2.35 3.31 -14.08
C THR A 79 -2.86 4.17 -12.94
N LEU A 80 -2.62 5.49 -13.00
CA LEU A 80 -3.15 6.42 -12.02
C LEU A 80 -4.62 6.75 -12.33
N LYS A 81 -5.53 6.43 -11.41
CA LYS A 81 -6.94 6.84 -11.51
C LYS A 81 -7.16 8.22 -10.90
N LYS A 82 -6.60 8.43 -9.70
CA LYS A 82 -6.81 9.66 -8.93
C LYS A 82 -5.67 9.90 -7.97
N LYS A 83 -5.32 11.17 -7.81
CA LYS A 83 -4.40 11.66 -6.78
C LYS A 83 -5.14 12.64 -5.89
N VAL A 84 -5.03 12.44 -4.59
CA VAL A 84 -5.66 13.26 -3.56
C VAL A 84 -4.55 13.87 -2.71
N SER A 85 -4.49 15.20 -2.67
CA SER A 85 -3.62 15.88 -1.71
C SER A 85 -4.23 15.76 -0.31
N SER A 86 -3.45 15.20 0.63
CA SER A 86 -3.83 15.11 2.03
C SER A 86 -3.59 16.42 2.80
N GLY A 87 -3.05 17.44 2.12
CA GLY A 87 -2.92 18.78 2.66
C GLY A 87 -4.28 19.36 3.01
N VAL A 88 -4.50 19.61 4.31
CA VAL A 88 -5.46 20.61 4.75
C VAL A 88 -5.02 21.92 4.09
N GLN A 89 -5.90 22.63 3.38
CA GLN A 89 -5.63 24.04 3.12
C GLN A 89 -5.51 24.70 4.49
N VAL A 90 -4.27 24.89 4.95
CA VAL A 90 -3.94 25.53 6.23
C VAL A 90 -4.28 27.02 6.09
N LYS A 91 -5.57 27.35 6.04
CA LYS A 91 -6.07 28.70 6.26
C LYS A 91 -6.37 28.96 7.74
N THR A 92 -6.28 27.94 8.59
CA THR A 92 -6.70 28.02 10.01
C THR A 92 -5.62 27.63 11.03
N MET A 93 -4.36 27.45 10.63
CA MET A 93 -3.24 27.33 11.58
C MET A 93 -2.31 28.54 11.51
N SER A 94 -2.89 29.75 11.46
CA SER A 94 -2.16 31.02 11.56
C SER A 94 -2.02 31.53 13.00
N SER A 95 -2.21 30.68 14.01
CA SER A 95 -2.08 31.07 15.43
C SER A 95 -0.87 30.45 16.14
N PHE A 96 -0.04 29.64 15.47
CA PHE A 96 1.24 29.21 16.03
C PHE A 96 2.38 29.40 15.03
N SER A 97 3.29 30.31 15.39
CA SER A 97 4.58 30.62 14.77
C SER A 97 4.57 31.29 13.39
N LYS A 98 4.77 32.61 13.42
CA LYS A 98 5.60 33.31 12.43
C LYS A 98 7.05 32.81 12.60
N SER A 99 7.42 31.74 11.91
CA SER A 99 8.83 31.44 11.62
C SER A 99 8.95 30.77 10.27
N ASN A 100 9.78 31.37 9.43
CA ASN A 100 10.27 30.91 8.14
C ASN A 100 10.32 29.38 8.00
N SER A 101 9.68 28.85 6.95
CA SER A 101 9.94 27.53 6.34
C SER A 101 10.09 26.32 7.29
N VAL A 102 9.06 25.99 8.06
CA VAL A 102 8.94 24.62 8.60
C VAL A 102 7.90 23.90 7.75
N ASP A 103 8.36 23.13 6.77
CA ASP A 103 7.51 22.15 6.08
C ASP A 103 7.04 21.15 7.13
N CYS A 104 5.75 21.21 7.49
CA CYS A 104 5.10 20.28 8.41
C CYS A 104 4.41 19.17 7.59
N PRO A 105 5.12 18.09 7.21
CA PRO A 105 4.53 17.06 6.37
C PRO A 105 3.46 16.26 7.08
N ASN A 106 2.49 15.84 6.30
CA ASN A 106 1.54 14.82 6.67
C ASN A 106 1.95 13.48 6.05
N PHE A 107 2.33 12.50 6.86
CA PHE A 107 2.54 11.13 6.39
C PHE A 107 1.28 10.34 6.61
N ILE A 108 0.68 9.82 5.54
CA ILE A 108 -0.45 8.89 5.65
C ILE A 108 0.01 7.63 6.36
N ARG A 109 -0.68 7.25 7.43
CA ARG A 109 -0.37 6.05 8.25
C ARG A 109 -1.49 5.03 8.26
N VAL A 110 -2.72 5.46 8.03
CA VAL A 110 -3.89 4.59 8.00
C VAL A 110 -4.70 4.88 6.74
N LEU A 111 -5.04 3.82 6.01
CA LEU A 111 -6.04 3.80 4.96
C LEU A 111 -6.98 2.63 5.27
N GLN A 112 -8.28 2.89 5.33
CA GLN A 112 -9.28 1.84 5.53
C GLN A 112 -10.48 2.12 4.63
N GLN A 113 -10.88 1.12 3.85
CA GLN A 113 -12.12 1.19 3.09
C GLN A 113 -13.31 1.07 4.05
N ILE A 114 -14.15 2.09 4.11
CA ILE A 114 -15.40 2.06 4.90
C ILE A 114 -16.52 1.46 4.04
N ASN A 115 -16.58 1.89 2.78
CA ASN A 115 -17.51 1.37 1.79
C ASN A 115 -16.95 1.59 0.37
N SER A 116 -17.70 1.19 -0.65
CA SER A 116 -17.31 1.32 -2.06
C SER A 116 -17.01 2.77 -2.52
N THR A 117 -17.42 3.78 -1.74
CA THR A 117 -17.28 5.20 -2.09
C THR A 117 -16.51 6.03 -1.06
N HIS A 118 -16.22 5.50 0.12
CA HIS A 118 -15.60 6.23 1.23
C HIS A 118 -14.36 5.50 1.75
N LEU A 119 -13.30 6.27 1.92
CA LEU A 119 -12.03 5.83 2.49
C LEU A 119 -11.75 6.62 3.77
N TYR A 120 -11.60 5.92 4.89
CA TYR A 120 -11.07 6.51 6.11
C TYR A 120 -9.56 6.66 6.00
N VAL A 121 -9.06 7.80 6.46
CA VAL A 121 -7.66 8.17 6.37
C VAL A 121 -7.22 8.77 7.69
N CYS A 122 -6.05 8.37 8.18
CA CYS A 122 -5.34 9.08 9.24
C CYS A 122 -3.90 9.33 8.82
N GLY A 123 -3.44 10.55 9.07
CA GLY A 123 -2.08 10.98 8.79
C GLY A 123 -1.47 11.69 10.00
N SER A 124 -0.13 11.73 10.04
CA SER A 124 0.61 12.31 11.16
C SER A 124 0.36 13.81 11.33
N PHE A 125 0.16 14.53 10.21
CA PHE A 125 -0.02 15.98 10.15
C PHE A 125 0.94 16.71 11.12
N ALA A 126 2.25 16.58 10.85
CA ALA A 126 3.33 16.79 11.83
C ALA A 126 3.22 15.86 13.06
N PHE A 127 3.37 16.40 14.27
CA PHE A 127 3.19 15.67 15.54
C PHE A 127 1.75 15.74 16.06
N GLY A 128 0.78 16.10 15.21
CA GLY A 128 -0.62 16.29 15.55
C GLY A 128 -1.54 15.48 14.65
N PRO A 129 -1.73 14.17 14.91
CA PRO A 129 -2.43 13.27 14.01
C PRO A 129 -3.84 13.76 13.70
N ARG A 130 -4.22 13.67 12.42
CA ARG A 130 -5.56 14.04 11.93
C ARG A 130 -6.14 12.93 11.09
N ASP A 131 -7.43 12.74 11.25
CA ASP A 131 -8.21 11.82 10.47
C ASP A 131 -9.31 12.50 9.66
N GLY A 132 -9.83 11.76 8.68
CA GLY A 132 -10.81 12.24 7.74
C GLY A 132 -11.39 11.12 6.89
N VAL A 133 -12.50 11.43 6.23
CA VAL A 133 -13.13 10.53 5.26
C VAL A 133 -13.09 11.15 3.88
N ILE A 134 -12.56 10.41 2.91
CA ILE A 134 -12.42 10.83 1.52
C ILE A 134 -13.49 10.15 0.69
N LYS A 135 -14.21 10.94 -0.11
CA LYS A 135 -15.11 10.41 -1.15
C LYS A 135 -14.33 10.09 -2.42
N LEU A 136 -14.40 8.83 -2.84
CA LEU A 136 -13.73 8.34 -4.02
C LEU A 136 -14.34 8.93 -5.31
N SER A 137 -15.67 9.14 -5.32
CA SER A 137 -16.47 9.50 -6.50
C SER A 137 -16.52 10.99 -6.90
N ARG A 138 -16.03 11.93 -6.08
CA ARG A 138 -16.08 13.38 -6.42
C ARG A 138 -14.70 14.00 -6.40
N GLY A 139 -14.34 14.68 -7.50
CA GLY A 139 -13.36 15.79 -7.65
C GLY A 139 -12.06 15.74 -6.82
N PRO A 140 -11.28 16.83 -6.75
CA PRO A 140 -10.16 16.90 -5.83
C PRO A 140 -10.72 16.87 -4.40
N ALA A 141 -10.64 15.71 -3.75
CA ALA A 141 -11.07 15.57 -2.37
C ALA A 141 -9.95 16.13 -1.49
N SER A 142 -10.21 17.19 -0.74
CA SER A 142 -9.36 17.54 0.39
C SER A 142 -9.70 16.60 1.55
N CYS A 143 -8.71 16.25 2.37
CA CYS A 143 -8.98 15.53 3.61
C CYS A 143 -9.86 16.43 4.49
N CYS A 144 -11.16 16.12 4.61
CA CYS A 144 -12.02 16.81 5.55
C CYS A 144 -11.56 16.43 6.96
N PRO A 145 -11.08 17.37 7.80
CA PRO A 145 -10.87 17.06 9.20
C PRO A 145 -12.22 16.68 9.80
N LEU A 146 -12.28 15.55 10.52
CA LEU A 146 -13.41 15.30 11.42
C LEU A 146 -13.33 16.35 12.53
N LEU A 147 -14.11 17.43 12.38
CA LEU A 147 -14.34 18.41 13.44
C LEU A 147 -15.08 17.68 14.57
N ARG A 148 -14.39 17.52 15.70
CA ARG A 148 -15.00 17.12 16.98
C ARG A 148 -15.14 18.34 17.86
#